data_AF-A0A6N7VVA5-F1
#
_entry.id   AF-A0A6N7VVA5-F1
#
_cell.length_a   1.000
_cell.length_b   1.000
_cell.length_c   1.000
_cell.angle_alpha   90.00
_cell.angle_beta   90.00
_cell.angle_gamma   90.00
#
_symmetry.space_group_name_H-M   'P 1'
#
loop_
_entity.id
_entity.type
_entity.pdbx_description
1 polymer ?
#
loop_
_entity_poly.entity_id
_entity_poly.type
_entity_poly.pdbx_seq_one_letter_code
_entity_poly.pdbx_strand_id
1 'polypeptide(L)'
;MDKKTSKVRNEINIEFSIRELEKNEKNAMVFFGKVGLGISKENLQKSNYNTYDRFFLILDEEDNYNGETSFIKEHKCVIIRYFGGHEDAFKLYEKLMVFIKENNLEITGFSQEITLIDYGYSNDKSRFLTEIQIPISDSHITC
;
A
#
# COMPACT_ATOMS: atom_id res chain seq x y z
N MET A 1 22.15 -26.97 -18.90
CA MET A 1 20.90 -27.09 -18.12
C MET A 1 20.86 -25.92 -17.16
N ASP A 2 20.18 -24.86 -17.59
CA ASP A 2 20.16 -23.58 -16.88
C ASP A 2 19.43 -23.72 -15.55
N LYS A 3 20.10 -23.33 -14.47
CA LYS A 3 19.48 -23.14 -13.17
C LYS A 3 18.50 -21.98 -13.31
N LYS A 4 17.20 -22.28 -13.39
CA LYS A 4 16.13 -21.30 -13.15
C LYS A 4 16.27 -20.82 -11.72
N THR A 5 16.93 -19.67 -11.53
CA THR A 5 16.89 -18.91 -10.28
C THR A 5 15.45 -18.41 -10.13
N SER A 6 14.66 -19.10 -9.31
CA SER A 6 13.35 -18.61 -8.90
C SER A 6 13.55 -17.31 -8.14
N LYS A 7 13.17 -16.20 -8.76
CA LYS A 7 13.06 -14.88 -8.12
C LYS A 7 12.14 -15.08 -6.91
N VAL A 8 12.69 -15.10 -5.70
CA VAL A 8 11.91 -15.22 -4.46
C VAL A 8 11.04 -13.98 -4.40
N ARG A 9 9.77 -14.11 -4.78
CA ARG A 9 8.79 -13.07 -4.52
C ARG A 9 8.51 -13.15 -3.02
N ASN A 10 8.88 -12.11 -2.28
CA ASN A 10 8.28 -11.89 -0.96
C ASN A 10 6.83 -11.47 -1.21
N GLU A 11 5.96 -12.41 -1.57
CA GLU A 11 4.53 -12.20 -1.53
C GLU A 11 4.16 -12.20 -0.04
N ILE A 12 3.90 -11.02 0.52
CA ILE A 12 3.24 -10.93 1.82
C ILE A 12 1.97 -11.77 1.71
N ASN A 13 1.86 -12.82 2.52
CA ASN A 13 0.64 -13.59 2.61
C ASN A 13 -0.37 -12.75 3.39
N ILE A 14 -1.20 -12.00 2.66
CA ILE A 14 -2.18 -11.06 3.20
C ILE A 14 -3.05 -11.73 4.27
N GLU A 15 -3.56 -12.94 4.00
CA GLU A 15 -4.38 -13.70 4.94
C GLU A 15 -3.63 -14.01 6.25
N PHE A 16 -2.36 -14.43 6.15
CA PHE A 16 -1.54 -14.67 7.33
C PHE A 16 -1.28 -13.39 8.11
N SER A 17 -0.98 -12.29 7.41
CA SER A 17 -0.73 -10.98 8.03
C SER A 17 -1.96 -10.41 8.73
N ILE A 18 -3.16 -10.58 8.16
CA ILE A 18 -4.43 -10.24 8.81
C ILE A 18 -4.57 -11.01 10.13
N ARG A 19 -4.38 -12.33 10.09
CA ARG A 19 -4.50 -13.19 11.28
C ARG A 19 -3.52 -12.83 12.39
N GLU A 20 -2.29 -12.43 12.04
CA GLU A 20 -1.32 -11.98 13.02
C GLU A 20 -1.72 -10.64 13.64
N LEU A 21 -2.27 -9.69 12.87
CA LEU A 21 -2.79 -8.44 13.44
C LEU A 21 -4.00 -8.67 14.35
N GLU A 22 -4.87 -9.63 14.05
CA GLU A 22 -6.10 -9.90 14.83
C GLU A 22 -5.90 -10.90 15.99
N LYS A 23 -4.71 -11.51 16.13
CA LYS A 23 -4.46 -12.65 17.01
C LYS A 23 -4.90 -12.46 18.48
N ASN A 24 -4.82 -11.23 18.99
CA ASN A 24 -5.16 -10.90 20.37
C ASN A 24 -6.45 -10.07 20.48
N GLU A 25 -7.14 -9.83 19.37
CA GLU A 25 -8.34 -9.01 19.33
C GLU A 25 -9.60 -9.85 19.53
N LYS A 26 -10.55 -9.32 20.29
CA LYS A 26 -11.79 -10.02 20.64
C LYS A 26 -12.84 -9.97 19.53
N ASN A 27 -12.76 -8.96 18.67
CA ASN A 27 -13.68 -8.72 17.58
C ASN A 27 -12.90 -8.71 16.26
N ALA A 28 -13.55 -9.14 15.16
CA ALA A 28 -12.99 -8.93 13.84
C ALA A 28 -12.90 -7.43 13.56
N MET A 29 -11.72 -6.96 13.17
CA MET A 29 -11.44 -5.54 12.91
C MET A 29 -11.27 -5.26 11.42
N VAL A 30 -11.08 -6.32 10.64
CA VAL A 30 -10.85 -6.21 9.20
C VAL A 30 -12.17 -6.15 8.44
N PHE A 31 -12.42 -4.99 7.85
CA PHE A 31 -13.48 -4.71 6.87
C PHE A 31 -12.88 -4.15 5.58
N PHE A 32 -13.70 -4.03 4.53
CA PHE A 32 -13.27 -3.47 3.24
C PHE A 32 -12.62 -2.11 3.40
N GLY A 33 -11.51 -1.90 2.70
CA GLY A 33 -10.77 -0.63 2.74
C GLY A 33 -9.94 -0.40 4.01
N LYS A 34 -9.91 -1.34 4.97
CA LYS A 34 -9.07 -1.20 6.17
C LYS A 34 -7.68 -1.81 6.02
N VAL A 35 -7.50 -2.80 5.15
CA VAL A 35 -6.21 -3.47 4.97
C VAL A 35 -5.41 -2.79 3.87
N GLY A 36 -4.16 -2.47 4.16
CA GLY A 36 -3.24 -1.85 3.22
C GLY A 36 -1.90 -2.55 3.13
N LEU A 37 -1.33 -2.50 1.93
CA LEU A 37 0.04 -2.88 1.64
C LEU A 37 0.87 -1.62 1.41
N GLY A 38 2.16 -1.70 1.72
CA GLY A 38 3.04 -0.58 1.48
C GLY A 38 4.43 -0.97 1.02
N ILE A 39 5.01 -0.05 0.26
CA ILE A 39 6.40 -0.08 -0.19
C ILE A 39 7.12 1.07 0.49
N SER A 40 8.17 0.76 1.25
CA SER A 40 9.01 1.73 1.93
C SER A 40 9.57 2.79 0.96
N LYS A 41 9.85 3.98 1.49
CA LYS A 41 10.49 5.07 0.75
C LYS A 41 11.79 4.58 0.08
N GLU A 42 12.58 3.77 0.78
CA GLU A 42 13.84 3.22 0.28
C GLU A 42 13.62 2.32 -0.94
N ASN A 43 12.57 1.48 -0.93
CA ASN A 43 12.24 0.63 -2.07
C ASN A 43 11.60 1.40 -3.22
N LEU A 44 10.77 2.40 -2.94
CA LEU A 44 10.24 3.32 -3.97
C LEU A 44 11.38 4.03 -4.71
N GLN A 45 12.35 4.57 -3.97
CA GLN A 45 13.53 5.24 -4.54
C GLN A 45 14.44 4.30 -5.34
N LYS A 46 14.50 3.02 -4.97
CA LYS A 46 15.25 1.98 -5.69
C LYS A 46 14.49 1.37 -6.87
N SER A 47 13.28 1.85 -7.16
CA SER A 47 12.40 1.29 -8.18
C SER A 47 11.99 -0.18 -7.94
N ASN A 48 11.95 -0.60 -6.68
CA ASN A 48 11.57 -1.95 -6.27
C ASN A 48 10.07 -2.04 -5.96
N TYR A 49 9.22 -1.84 -6.98
CA TYR A 49 7.76 -1.73 -6.78
C TYR A 49 7.03 -3.08 -6.60
N ASN A 50 7.75 -4.20 -6.71
CA ASN A 50 7.19 -5.53 -6.60
C ASN A 50 7.43 -6.18 -5.21
N THR A 51 7.84 -5.38 -4.23
CA THR A 51 8.21 -5.83 -2.89
C THR A 51 7.45 -5.02 -1.86
N TYR A 52 6.28 -5.52 -1.45
CA TYR A 52 5.63 -4.98 -0.28
C TYR A 52 6.45 -5.34 0.96
N ASP A 53 6.83 -4.34 1.73
CA ASP A 53 7.62 -4.47 2.96
C ASP A 53 6.91 -3.86 4.16
N ARG A 54 5.64 -3.48 3.98
CA ARG A 54 4.71 -3.04 5.00
C ARG A 54 3.36 -3.70 4.78
N PHE A 55 2.72 -4.04 5.88
CA PHE A 55 1.34 -4.45 5.97
C PHE A 55 0.74 -3.65 7.12
N PHE A 56 -0.44 -3.06 6.93
CA PHE A 56 -1.06 -2.22 7.95
C PHE A 56 -2.58 -2.36 7.93
N LEU A 57 -3.18 -2.05 9.07
CA LEU A 57 -4.62 -1.93 9.27
C LEU A 57 -4.95 -0.47 9.58
N ILE A 58 -5.93 0.09 8.87
CA ILE A 58 -6.52 1.39 9.16
C ILE A 58 -7.58 1.19 10.23
N LEU A 59 -7.49 1.99 11.28
CA LEU A 59 -8.39 1.97 12.42
C LEU A 59 -9.33 3.19 12.34
N ASP A 60 -10.63 2.94 12.44
CA ASP A 60 -11.64 3.97 12.64
C ASP A 60 -11.66 4.42 14.11
N GLU A 61 -12.29 5.55 14.40
CA GLU A 61 -12.40 6.07 15.78
C GLU A 61 -13.09 5.09 16.75
N GLU A 62 -13.95 4.21 16.21
CA GLU A 62 -14.70 3.20 16.98
C GLU A 62 -13.90 1.90 17.21
N ASP A 63 -12.79 1.73 16.49
CA ASP A 63 -11.97 0.51 16.56
C ASP A 63 -11.12 0.49 17.83
N ASN A 64 -11.25 -0.57 18.62
CA ASN A 64 -10.42 -0.81 19.80
C ASN A 64 -9.33 -1.84 19.45
N TYR A 65 -8.09 -1.38 19.19
CA TYR A 65 -6.95 -2.24 18.85
C TYR A 65 -5.97 -2.34 20.02
N ASN A 66 -5.61 -3.56 20.44
CA ASN A 66 -4.68 -3.85 21.54
C ASN A 66 -3.27 -4.23 21.03
N GLY A 67 -2.81 -3.56 19.97
CA GLY A 67 -1.46 -3.71 19.41
C GLY A 67 -0.74 -2.37 19.22
N GLU A 68 0.40 -2.41 18.54
CA GLU A 68 1.14 -1.19 18.20
C GLU A 68 0.34 -0.36 17.19
N THR A 69 0.10 0.90 17.52
CA THR A 69 -0.59 1.86 16.67
C THR A 69 0.30 3.05 16.35
N SER A 70 0.03 3.68 15.21
CA SER A 70 0.67 4.94 14.84
C SER A 70 -0.36 5.85 14.20
N PHE A 71 -0.25 7.15 14.46
CA PHE A 71 -1.08 8.16 13.81
C PHE A 71 -0.36 8.70 12.58
N ILE A 72 -1.04 8.64 11.45
CA ILE A 72 -0.61 9.31 10.23
C ILE A 72 -1.20 10.72 10.26
N LYS A 73 -0.33 11.72 10.35
CA LYS A 73 -0.76 13.13 10.26
C LYS A 73 -1.21 13.44 8.84
N GLU A 74 -2.06 14.44 8.68
CA GLU A 74 -2.42 14.98 7.37
C GLU A 74 -1.14 15.31 6.57
N HIS A 75 -1.08 14.81 5.33
CA HIS A 75 0.05 15.00 4.44
C HIS A 75 -0.43 15.09 2.99
N LYS A 76 0.33 15.80 2.15
CA LYS A 76 0.08 15.82 0.70
C LYS A 76 0.46 14.47 0.11
N CYS A 77 -0.33 13.99 -0.86
CA CYS A 77 -0.06 12.75 -1.58
C CYS A 77 -0.19 12.94 -3.09
N VAL A 78 0.56 12.16 -3.85
CA VAL A 78 0.17 11.79 -5.21
C VAL A 78 -0.67 10.52 -5.11
N ILE A 79 -1.82 10.52 -5.77
CA ILE A 79 -2.81 9.44 -5.69
C ILE A 79 -3.15 8.95 -7.09
N ILE A 80 -3.29 7.63 -7.24
CA ILE A 80 -3.94 7.02 -8.40
C ILE A 80 -4.99 6.02 -7.93
N ARG A 81 -6.15 6.04 -8.59
CA ARG A 81 -7.21 5.05 -8.43
C ARG A 81 -7.40 4.30 -9.74
N TYR A 82 -7.63 3.01 -9.65
CA TYR A 82 -7.76 2.15 -10.83
C TYR A 82 -8.64 0.95 -10.54
N PHE A 83 -9.27 0.43 -11.61
CA PHE A 83 -9.95 -0.85 -11.54
C PHE A 83 -8.93 -1.98 -11.69
N GLY A 84 -8.88 -2.89 -10.72
CA GLY A 84 -7.90 -3.96 -10.66
C GLY A 84 -7.38 -4.23 -9.25
N GLY A 85 -6.49 -5.21 -9.14
CA GLY A 85 -5.86 -5.63 -7.89
C GLY A 85 -4.37 -5.32 -7.85
N HIS A 86 -3.71 -5.83 -6.80
CA HIS A 86 -2.27 -5.62 -6.56
C HIS A 86 -1.37 -6.12 -7.71
N GLU A 87 -1.84 -7.09 -8.49
CA GLU A 87 -1.15 -7.59 -9.69
C GLU A 87 -1.00 -6.53 -10.79
N ASP A 88 -1.90 -5.54 -10.83
CA ASP A 88 -1.91 -4.46 -11.81
C ASP A 88 -1.13 -3.22 -11.33
N ALA A 89 -0.81 -3.16 -10.03
CA ALA A 89 -0.22 -2.00 -9.35
C ALA A 89 1.17 -1.61 -9.86
N PHE A 90 1.99 -2.58 -10.27
CA PHE A 90 3.42 -2.36 -10.57
C PHE A 90 3.65 -1.25 -11.60
N LYS A 91 2.90 -1.27 -12.71
CA LYS A 91 3.00 -0.25 -13.78
C LYS A 91 2.48 1.12 -13.32
N LEU A 92 1.60 1.13 -12.33
CA LEU A 92 1.03 2.36 -11.79
C LEU A 92 2.02 3.05 -10.84
N TYR A 93 2.83 2.30 -10.09
CA TYR A 93 3.98 2.87 -9.37
C TYR A 93 4.96 3.56 -10.31
N GLU A 94 5.30 2.96 -11.45
CA GLU A 94 6.16 3.60 -12.45
C GLU A 94 5.58 4.94 -12.91
N LYS A 95 4.28 4.99 -13.20
CA LYS A 95 3.58 6.22 -13.60
C LYS A 95 3.59 7.28 -12.50
N LEU A 96 3.36 6.89 -11.25
CA LEU A 96 3.41 7.79 -10.09
C LEU A 96 4.82 8.37 -9.90
N MET A 97 5.87 7.56 -10.06
CA MET A 97 7.26 7.99 -9.93
C MET A 97 7.67 8.97 -11.03
N VAL A 98 7.23 8.75 -12.26
CA VAL A 98 7.41 9.72 -13.36
C VAL A 98 6.75 11.05 -12.99
N PHE A 99 5.50 11.03 -12.55
CA PHE A 99 4.79 12.25 -12.15
C PHE A 99 5.50 12.99 -11.00
N ILE A 100 5.90 12.29 -9.94
CA ILE A 100 6.61 12.85 -8.79
C ILE A 100 7.91 13.53 -9.25
N LYS A 101 8.68 12.87 -10.13
CA LYS A 101 9.93 13.41 -10.67
C LYS A 101 9.72 14.64 -11.55
N GLU A 102 8.76 14.59 -12.47
CA GLU A 102 8.48 15.70 -13.40
C GLU A 102 7.99 16.97 -12.69
N ASN A 103 7.36 16.81 -11.52
CA ASN A 103 6.84 17.90 -10.71
C ASN A 103 7.80 18.35 -9.59
N ASN A 104 9.04 17.84 -9.54
CA ASN A 104 10.02 18.15 -8.49
C ASN A 104 9.45 17.96 -7.08
N LEU A 105 8.84 16.80 -6.85
CA LEU A 105 8.28 16.40 -5.55
C LEU A 105 9.20 15.39 -4.87
N GLU A 106 9.23 15.43 -3.54
CA GLU A 106 9.99 14.49 -2.72
C GLU A 106 9.09 13.51 -2.00
N ILE A 107 9.42 12.22 -2.07
CA ILE A 107 8.74 11.17 -1.30
C ILE A 107 9.10 11.31 0.17
N THR A 108 8.10 11.41 1.05
CA THR A 108 8.29 11.65 2.49
C THR A 108 8.03 10.42 3.35
N GLY A 109 7.48 9.35 2.78
CA GLY A 109 7.12 8.14 3.52
C GLY A 109 6.90 6.92 2.62
N PHE A 110 6.37 5.86 3.22
CA PHE A 110 6.00 4.64 2.49
C PHE A 110 4.70 4.86 1.70
N SER A 111 4.51 4.09 0.64
CA SER A 111 3.27 4.08 -0.13
C SER A 111 2.15 3.34 0.61
N GLN A 112 0.91 3.79 0.43
CA GLN A 112 -0.28 3.16 0.97
C GLN A 112 -1.13 2.65 -0.19
N GLU A 113 -1.22 1.34 -0.35
CA GLU A 113 -2.02 0.67 -1.37
C GLU A 113 -3.18 -0.07 -0.71
N ILE A 114 -4.40 0.36 -1.02
CA ILE A 114 -5.61 -0.08 -0.35
C ILE A 114 -6.64 -0.49 -1.39
N THR A 115 -7.17 -1.70 -1.25
CA THR A 115 -8.31 -2.18 -2.04
C THR A 115 -9.60 -1.67 -1.40
N LEU A 116 -10.26 -0.72 -2.05
CA LEU A 116 -11.47 -0.06 -1.58
C LEU A 116 -12.73 -0.88 -1.91
N ILE A 117 -12.72 -1.59 -3.03
CA ILE A 117 -13.79 -2.49 -3.45
C ILE A 117 -13.17 -3.83 -3.82
N ASP A 118 -13.62 -4.90 -3.15
CA ASP A 118 -13.24 -6.28 -3.43
C ASP A 118 -14.46 -7.22 -3.36
N TYR A 119 -14.19 -8.53 -3.25
CA TYR A 119 -15.20 -9.59 -3.18
C TYR A 119 -16.28 -9.41 -2.12
N GLY A 120 -15.95 -8.86 -0.96
CA GLY A 120 -16.97 -8.76 0.06
C GLY A 120 -17.84 -7.50 -0.08
N TYR A 121 -17.52 -6.62 -1.04
CA TYR A 121 -18.45 -5.61 -1.54
C TYR A 121 -19.14 -6.03 -2.85
N SER A 122 -18.42 -6.64 -3.79
CA SER A 122 -18.92 -7.00 -5.12
C SER A 122 -18.28 -8.29 -5.63
N ASN A 123 -19.06 -9.21 -6.17
CA ASN A 123 -18.53 -10.38 -6.87
C ASN A 123 -18.06 -10.09 -8.31
N ASP A 124 -18.36 -8.90 -8.83
CA ASP A 124 -17.88 -8.44 -10.13
C ASP A 124 -16.47 -7.84 -10.01
N LYS A 125 -15.48 -8.60 -10.48
CA LYS A 125 -14.06 -8.21 -10.49
C LYS A 125 -13.78 -6.93 -11.26
N SER A 126 -14.58 -6.60 -12.27
CA SER A 126 -14.38 -5.37 -13.05
C SER A 126 -14.64 -4.10 -12.24
N ARG A 127 -15.29 -4.25 -11.08
CA ARG A 127 -15.59 -3.18 -10.13
C ARG A 127 -14.58 -3.07 -9.00
N PHE A 128 -13.57 -3.95 -8.96
CA PHE A 128 -12.56 -3.91 -7.91
C PHE A 128 -11.78 -2.61 -8.05
N LEU A 129 -11.73 -1.83 -6.98
CA LEU A 129 -11.14 -0.51 -6.99
C LEU A 129 -9.99 -0.49 -6.01
N THR A 130 -8.80 -0.16 -6.50
CA THR A 130 -7.60 -0.03 -5.69
C THR A 130 -7.09 1.39 -5.78
N GLU A 131 -6.58 1.90 -4.66
CA GLU A 131 -5.94 3.21 -4.56
C GLU A 131 -4.49 3.02 -4.12
N ILE A 132 -3.56 3.74 -4.77
CA ILE A 132 -2.19 3.89 -4.30
C ILE A 132 -1.97 5.36 -3.96
N GLN A 133 -1.51 5.62 -2.75
CA GLN A 133 -1.10 6.93 -2.27
C GLN A 133 0.40 6.94 -1.98
N ILE A 134 1.09 8.00 -2.39
CA ILE A 134 2.50 8.22 -2.05
C ILE A 134 2.62 9.59 -1.38
N PRO A 135 3.03 9.64 -0.09
CA PRO A 135 3.17 10.90 0.63
C PRO A 135 4.34 11.69 0.06
N ILE A 136 4.12 12.98 -0.17
CA ILE A 136 5.07 13.90 -0.79
C ILE A 136 5.22 15.22 -0.04
N SER A 137 6.30 15.93 -0.32
CA SER A 137 6.49 17.35 -0.05
C SER A 137 6.98 18.07 -1.30
N ASP A 138 6.82 19.39 -1.31
CA ASP A 138 7.49 20.24 -2.30
C ASP A 138 9.02 20.11 -2.07
N SER A 139 9.81 19.93 -3.14
CA SER A 139 11.27 19.93 -2.98
C SER A 139 11.74 21.27 -2.44
N HIS A 140 12.53 21.25 -1.37
CA HIS A 140 13.18 22.46 -0.87
C HIS A 140 14.30 22.84 -1.84
N ILE A 141 14.10 23.91 -2.61
CA ILE A 141 15.21 24.60 -3.26
C ILE A 141 16.00 25.31 -2.16
N THR A 142 17.11 24.74 -1.73
CA THR A 142 18.14 25.52 -1.04
C THR A 142 18.79 26.45 -2.05
N CYS A 143 18.43 27.73 -1.99
CA CYS A 143 19.18 28.82 -2.63
C CYS A 143 20.55 29.00 -1.98
#